data_AF-A0A6J4N742-F1
#
_entry.id   AF-A0A6J4N742-F1
#
_cell.length_a   1.000
_cell.length_b   1.000
_cell.length_c   1.000
_cell.angle_alpha   90.00
_cell.angle_beta   90.00
_cell.angle_gamma   90.00
#
_symmetry.space_group_name_H-M   'P 1'
#
loop_
_entity.id
_entity.type
_entity.pdbx_description
1 polymer ?
#
loop_
_entity_poly.entity_id
_entity_poly.type
_entity_poly.pdbx_seq_one_letter_code
_entity_poly.pdbx_strand_id
1 'polypeptide(L)' 'DELVRTLDLDASFPLPEAPWFAPGAQRSVRRAFLHIAAETAQHAGHADILRESLDGQKTMG' A
#
# COMPACT_ATOMS: atom_id res chain seq x y z
N ASP A 1 -10.18 -0.55 9.81
CA ASP A 1 -9.86 -1.11 11.13
C ASP A 1 -10.77 -2.29 11.48
N GLU A 2 -12.10 -2.12 11.41
CA GLU A 2 -13.08 -3.21 11.63
C GLU A 2 -12.82 -4.46 10.77
N LEU A 3 -12.61 -4.29 9.45
CA LEU A 3 -12.35 -5.42 8.54
C LEU A 3 -11.10 -6.23 8.89
N VAL A 4 -10.07 -5.61 9.48
CA VAL A 4 -8.86 -6.31 9.92
C VAL A 4 -9.17 -7.21 11.13
N ARG A 5 -10.17 -6.85 11.94
CA ARG A 5 -10.58 -7.60 13.13
C ARG A 5 -11.59 -8.71 12.83
N THR A 6 -12.37 -8.58 11.77
CA THR A 6 -13.53 -9.45 11.52
C THR A 6 -13.34 -10.41 10.35
N LEU A 7 -12.46 -10.12 9.40
CA LEU A 7 -12.19 -11.02 8.27
C LEU A 7 -11.21 -12.12 8.67
N ASP A 8 -11.39 -13.30 8.07
CA ASP A 8 -10.35 -14.32 8.06
C ASP A 8 -9.15 -13.82 7.24
N LEU A 9 -8.03 -13.60 7.93
CA LEU A 9 -6.82 -13.06 7.32
C LEU A 9 -6.11 -14.08 6.42
N ASP A 10 -6.38 -15.38 6.61
CA ASP A 10 -5.77 -16.46 5.84
C ASP A 10 -6.64 -16.87 4.65
N ALA A 11 -7.89 -16.40 4.58
CA ALA A 11 -8.74 -16.52 3.38
C ALA A 11 -8.01 -15.95 2.15
N SER A 12 -8.01 -16.72 1.07
CA SER A 12 -7.25 -16.47 -0.14
C SER A 12 -8.15 -16.48 -1.37
N PHE A 13 -7.91 -15.52 -2.27
CA PHE A 13 -8.70 -15.32 -3.48
C PHE A 13 -7.80 -15.38 -4.72
N PRO A 14 -8.30 -15.93 -5.84
CA PRO A 14 -7.55 -15.95 -7.10
C PRO A 14 -7.35 -14.52 -7.60
N LEU A 15 -6.15 -14.24 -8.10
CA LEU A 15 -5.87 -13.02 -8.84
C LEU A 15 -6.36 -13.16 -10.28
N PRO A 16 -6.72 -12.04 -10.95
CA PRO A 16 -7.07 -12.09 -12.36
C PRO A 16 -5.88 -12.58 -13.18
N GLU A 17 -6.16 -13.25 -14.30
CA GLU A 17 -5.11 -13.63 -15.25
C GLU A 17 -4.47 -12.35 -15.84
N ALA A 18 -3.16 -12.20 -15.61
CA ALA A 18 -2.39 -11.08 -16.10
C ALA A 18 -0.91 -11.47 -16.26
N PRO A 19 -0.17 -10.88 -17.22
CA PRO A 19 1.20 -11.28 -17.53
C PRO A 19 2.21 -11.05 -16.40
N TRP A 20 1.86 -10.21 -15.41
CA TRP A 20 2.68 -9.94 -14.22
C TRP A 20 2.33 -10.81 -13.00
N PHE A 21 1.30 -11.65 -13.09
CA PHE A 21 0.97 -12.63 -12.06
C PHE A 21 1.38 -14.03 -12.52
N ALA A 22 1.93 -14.83 -11.59
CA ALA A 22 2.18 -16.23 -11.86
C ALA A 22 0.85 -16.97 -12.16
N PRO A 23 0.84 -18.03 -12.98
CA PRO A 23 -0.35 -18.84 -13.21
C PRO A 23 -0.95 -19.34 -11.89
N GLY A 24 -2.25 -19.17 -11.70
CA GLY A 24 -2.95 -19.57 -10.48
C GLY A 24 -2.59 -18.75 -9.24
N ALA A 25 -1.97 -17.56 -9.41
CA ALA A 25 -1.61 -16.72 -8.28
C ALA A 25 -2.84 -16.39 -7.43
N GLN A 26 -2.64 -16.43 -6.12
CA GLN A 26 -3.66 -16.07 -5.15
C GLN A 26 -3.17 -14.97 -4.22
N ARG A 27 -4.10 -14.36 -3.51
CA ARG A 27 -3.81 -13.32 -2.53
C ARG A 27 -4.68 -13.48 -1.31
N SER A 28 -4.05 -13.55 -0.15
CA SER A 28 -4.77 -13.55 1.12
C SER A 28 -5.24 -12.16 1.50
N VAL A 29 -6.30 -12.10 2.32
CA VAL A 29 -6.79 -10.86 2.95
C VAL A 29 -5.65 -10.16 3.70
N ARG A 30 -4.82 -10.92 4.43
CA ARG A 30 -3.60 -10.40 5.10
C ARG A 30 -2.67 -9.68 4.12
N ARG A 31 -2.35 -10.31 2.99
CA ARG A 31 -1.44 -9.72 1.99
C ARG A 31 -2.04 -8.45 1.41
N ALA A 32 -3.35 -8.40 1.18
CA ALA A 32 -4.02 -7.19 0.71
C ALA A 32 -3.86 -6.02 1.71
N PHE A 33 -4.15 -6.23 2.99
CA PHE A 33 -3.98 -5.19 4.01
C PHE A 33 -2.54 -4.72 4.15
N LEU A 34 -1.58 -5.65 4.23
CA LEU A 34 -0.16 -5.30 4.33
C LEU A 34 0.31 -4.48 3.12
N HIS A 35 -0.18 -4.81 1.92
CA HIS A 35 0.16 -4.06 0.71
C HIS A 35 -0.36 -2.62 0.76
N ILE A 36 -1.61 -2.42 1.16
CA ILE A 36 -2.19 -1.07 1.27
C ILE A 36 -1.45 -0.24 2.33
N ALA A 37 -1.12 -0.84 3.47
CA ALA A 37 -0.36 -0.16 4.52
C ALA A 37 1.04 0.25 4.03
N ALA A 38 1.74 -0.65 3.35
CA ALA A 38 3.07 -0.38 2.79
C ALA A 38 3.01 0.73 1.72
N GLU A 39 2.06 0.67 0.79
CA GLU A 39 1.87 1.68 -0.26
C GLU A 39 1.56 3.07 0.34
N THR A 40 0.72 3.09 1.37
CA THR A 40 0.37 4.31 2.10
C THR A 40 1.59 4.91 2.79
N ALA A 41 2.40 4.08 3.46
CA ALA A 41 3.62 4.53 4.12
C ALA A 41 4.64 5.05 3.10
N GLN A 42 4.80 4.38 1.95
CA GLN A 42 5.70 4.81 0.88
C GLN A 42 5.27 6.17 0.32
N HIS A 43 3.98 6.34 -0.01
CA HIS A 43 3.47 7.62 -0.50
C HIS A 43 3.53 8.74 0.54
N ALA A 44 3.26 8.44 1.82
CA ALA A 44 3.40 9.41 2.90
C ALA A 44 4.87 9.89 3.02
N GLY A 45 5.84 8.97 2.94
CA GLY A 45 7.26 9.32 2.93
C GLY A 45 7.64 10.19 1.73
N HIS A 46 7.16 9.88 0.53
CA HIS A 46 7.39 10.72 -0.65
C HIS A 46 6.74 12.11 -0.51
N ALA A 47 5.53 12.18 0.03
CA ALA A 47 4.84 13.45 0.26
C ALA A 47 5.57 14.30 1.31
N ASP A 48 6.18 13.67 2.32
CA ASP A 48 6.96 14.38 3.34
C ASP A 48 8.23 15.01 2.74
N ILE A 49 8.95 14.28 1.87
CA ILE A 49 10.10 14.82 1.13
C ILE A 49 9.68 16.06 0.31
N LEU A 50 8.53 16.00 -0.37
CA LEU A 50 8.02 17.13 -1.15
C LEU A 50 7.65 18.30 -0.25
N ARG A 51 6.99 18.04 0.88
CA ARG A 51 6.64 19.06 1.87
C ARG A 51 7.89 19.77 2.39
N GLU A 52 8.91 19.03 2.81
CA GLU A 52 10.18 19.59 3.29
C GLU A 52 10.89 20.42 2.22
N SER A 53 10.87 19.93 0.97
CA SER A 53 11.47 20.64 -0.16
C SER A 53 10.78 21.98 -0.44
N LEU A 54 9.45 22.05 -0.30
CA LEU A 54 8.66 23.26 -0.50
C LEU A 54 8.73 24.23 0.69
N ASP A 55 8.69 23.71 1.92
CA ASP A 55 8.83 24.51 3.13
C ASP A 55 10.22 25.17 3.21
N GLY A 56 11.26 24.43 2.81
CA GLY A 56 12.64 24.93 2.73
C GLY A 56 12.88 26.03 1.69
N GLN A 57 11.95 26.24 0.74
CA GLN A 57 12.07 27.30 -0.28
C GLN A 57 11.59 28.67 0.22
N LYS A 58 10.86 28.77 1.34
CA LYS A 58 10.24 30.03 1.79
C LYS A 58 11.18 31.06 2.46
N THR A 59 12.51 30.96 2.28
CA THR A 59 13.49 31.86 2.96
C THR A 59 14.40 32.69 2.05
N MET A 60 14.12 32.82 0.75
CA MET A 60 14.81 33.83 -0.07
C MET A 60 13.86 35.02 -0.27
N GLY A 61 13.93 35.95 0.68
CA GLY A 61 13.50 37.34 0.47
C GLY A 61 14.48 38.10 -0.41
#